data_AF-Q1ZZG5-F1
#
_entry.id   AF-Q1ZZG5-F1
#
_cell.length_a   1.000
_cell.length_b   1.000
_cell.length_c   1.000
_cell.angle_alpha   90.00
_cell.angle_beta   90.00
_cell.angle_gamma   90.00
#
_symmetry.space_group_name_H-M   'P 1'
#
loop_
_entity.id
_entity.type
_entity.pdbx_description
1 polymer ?
#
loop_
_entity_poly.entity_id
_entity_poly.type
_entity_poly.pdbx_seq_one_letter_code
_entity_poly.pdbx_strand_id
1 'polypeptide(L)'
;RGIQRLEAMLFALDRINRDPHLLPGVRLGAHILDSCSKDTHALEQALDFVRASLSRGADGSRHICPDGSYATHGDAPTAITGVIGGSYSDVSIQVANLLRLFQIPQISYASTSAKLSDKSRYDYFARTVPPDFFQAKAMAEILRFFNWTYVSTVASEGDYGETGIEAFELEARARNICVATSEKVGRAMNRAAFEGVVRALLQKPSARVAVLFTRSEDARELLAASQRLNASFTWVASDGWGALESVVAGSEGAAEGAIT
;
A
#
# COMPACT_ATOMS: atom_id res chain seq x y z
N ARG A 1 1.24 -8.33 -8.57
CA ARG A 1 1.39 -8.09 -7.10
C ARG A 1 0.52 -9.01 -6.25
N GLY A 2 -0.77 -9.24 -6.59
CA GLY A 2 -1.69 -10.04 -5.75
C GLY A 2 -1.35 -11.53 -5.65
N ILE A 3 -1.52 -12.29 -6.74
CA ILE A 3 -1.44 -13.76 -6.74
C ILE A 3 -0.13 -14.29 -6.12
N GLN A 4 1.02 -13.78 -6.54
CA GLN A 4 2.31 -14.24 -5.99
C GLN A 4 2.43 -14.04 -4.47
N ARG A 5 1.89 -12.94 -3.93
CA ARG A 5 1.93 -12.67 -2.48
C ARG A 5 0.91 -13.52 -1.72
N LEU A 6 -0.24 -13.78 -2.32
CA LEU A 6 -1.23 -14.73 -1.79
C LEU A 6 -0.63 -16.14 -1.70
N GLU A 7 -0.01 -16.62 -2.78
CA GLU A 7 0.65 -17.93 -2.81
C GLU A 7 1.85 -17.99 -1.84
N ALA A 8 2.58 -16.90 -1.66
CA ALA A 8 3.65 -16.83 -0.66
C ALA A 8 3.12 -17.01 0.78
N MET A 9 1.94 -16.48 1.09
CA MET A 9 1.28 -16.71 2.38
C MET A 9 0.84 -18.17 2.53
N LEU A 10 0.23 -18.76 1.49
CA LEU A 10 -0.16 -20.18 1.50
C LEU A 10 1.06 -21.09 1.68
N PHE A 11 2.15 -20.79 0.95
CA PHE A 11 3.43 -21.46 1.12
C PHE A 11 3.95 -21.34 2.56
N ALA A 12 3.94 -20.14 3.15
CA ALA A 12 4.41 -19.95 4.53
C ALA A 12 3.58 -20.77 5.53
N LEU A 13 2.25 -20.80 5.38
CA LEU A 13 1.36 -21.61 6.21
C LEU A 13 1.66 -23.11 6.09
N ASP A 14 1.88 -23.60 4.87
CA ASP A 14 2.26 -25.01 4.62
C ASP A 14 3.60 -25.36 5.27
N ARG A 15 4.56 -24.44 5.25
CA ARG A 15 5.87 -24.63 5.90
C ARG A 15 5.73 -24.65 7.41
N ILE A 16 4.99 -23.72 8.01
CA ILE A 16 4.76 -23.65 9.46
C ILE A 16 4.03 -24.92 9.95
N ASN A 17 2.96 -25.31 9.27
CA ASN A 17 2.16 -26.49 9.65
C ASN A 17 2.92 -27.82 9.53
N ARG A 18 4.07 -27.85 8.85
CA ARG A 18 4.94 -29.04 8.71
C ARG A 18 6.20 -28.96 9.57
N ASP A 19 6.46 -27.84 10.25
CA ASP A 19 7.65 -27.67 11.08
C ASP A 19 7.42 -28.22 12.49
N PRO A 20 8.15 -29.26 12.92
CA PRO A 20 7.97 -29.82 14.27
C PRO A 20 8.45 -28.89 15.38
N HIS A 21 9.22 -27.84 15.09
CA HIS A 21 9.75 -26.89 16.08
C HIS A 21 8.89 -25.63 16.24
N LEU A 22 7.97 -25.36 15.33
CA LEU A 22 7.15 -24.15 15.32
C LEU A 22 5.66 -24.52 15.37
N LEU A 23 5.02 -24.24 16.52
CA LEU A 23 3.61 -24.56 16.79
C LEU A 23 3.25 -26.07 16.70
N PRO A 24 4.02 -26.99 17.32
CA PRO A 24 3.66 -28.41 17.30
C PRO A 24 2.29 -28.62 17.96
N GLY A 25 1.40 -29.35 17.28
CA GLY A 25 0.04 -29.62 17.76
C GLY A 25 -0.99 -28.51 17.50
N VAL A 26 -0.59 -27.37 16.91
CA VAL A 26 -1.50 -26.29 16.53
C VAL A 26 -1.41 -26.07 15.02
N ARG A 27 -2.53 -26.27 14.30
CA ARG A 27 -2.59 -26.05 12.85
C ARG A 27 -3.13 -24.66 12.54
N LEU A 28 -2.38 -23.89 11.75
CA LEU A 28 -2.81 -22.60 11.23
C LEU A 28 -3.71 -22.79 10.01
N GLY A 29 -4.88 -22.16 10.04
CA GLY A 29 -5.78 -21.99 8.88
C GLY A 29 -5.67 -20.57 8.28
N ALA A 30 -6.44 -20.30 7.22
CA ALA A 30 -6.48 -18.98 6.59
C ALA A 30 -7.88 -18.63 6.08
N HIS A 31 -8.22 -17.34 6.18
CA HIS A 31 -9.35 -16.71 5.51
C HIS A 31 -8.81 -15.50 4.76
N ILE A 32 -8.60 -15.64 3.45
CA ILE A 32 -7.90 -14.65 2.63
C ILE A 32 -8.91 -13.91 1.77
N LEU A 33 -8.87 -12.57 1.81
CA LEU A 33 -9.79 -11.69 1.11
C LEU A 33 -9.02 -10.74 0.17
N ASP A 34 -9.65 -10.36 -0.93
CA ASP A 34 -9.08 -9.40 -1.88
C ASP A 34 -9.43 -7.96 -1.48
N SER A 35 -8.41 -7.11 -1.44
CA SER A 35 -8.60 -5.67 -1.22
C SER A 35 -9.05 -4.93 -2.49
N CYS A 36 -8.93 -5.55 -3.67
CA CYS A 36 -9.13 -4.90 -4.98
C CYS A 36 -8.29 -3.61 -5.12
N SER A 37 -7.17 -3.56 -4.40
CA SER A 37 -6.34 -2.37 -4.19
C SER A 37 -7.06 -1.18 -3.54
N LYS A 38 -8.36 -1.24 -3.21
CA LYS A 38 -9.17 -0.11 -2.74
C LYS A 38 -9.48 -0.24 -1.25
N ASP A 39 -9.23 0.84 -0.53
CA ASP A 39 -9.43 0.97 0.91
C ASP A 39 -10.89 0.74 1.33
N THR A 40 -11.87 1.31 0.61
CA THR A 40 -13.30 1.09 0.92
C THR A 40 -13.72 -0.37 0.73
N HIS A 41 -13.28 -1.00 -0.36
CA HIS A 41 -13.56 -2.41 -0.62
C HIS A 41 -12.88 -3.30 0.42
N ALA A 42 -11.62 -3.02 0.75
CA ALA A 42 -10.90 -3.75 1.78
C ALA A 42 -11.55 -3.62 3.17
N LEU A 43 -12.09 -2.45 3.50
CA LEU A 43 -12.83 -2.24 4.75
C LEU A 43 -14.13 -3.06 4.78
N GLU A 44 -14.89 -3.09 3.69
CA GLU A 44 -16.08 -3.93 3.55
C GLU A 44 -15.75 -5.42 3.72
N GLN A 45 -14.68 -5.89 3.08
CA GLN A 45 -14.21 -7.27 3.23
C GLN A 45 -13.71 -7.56 4.66
N ALA A 46 -13.00 -6.62 5.29
CA ALA A 46 -12.47 -6.78 6.64
C ALA A 46 -13.56 -6.91 7.71
N LEU A 47 -14.82 -6.54 7.42
CA LEU A 47 -15.96 -6.83 8.29
C LEU A 47 -16.10 -8.34 8.56
N ASP A 48 -15.73 -9.19 7.62
CA ASP A 48 -15.78 -10.65 7.77
C ASP A 48 -14.85 -11.12 8.90
N PHE A 49 -13.73 -10.44 9.13
CA PHE A 49 -12.79 -10.78 10.21
C PHE A 49 -13.36 -10.55 11.61
N VAL A 50 -14.30 -9.62 11.76
CA VAL A 50 -14.86 -9.23 13.07
C VAL A 50 -16.23 -9.86 13.33
N ARG A 51 -16.87 -10.47 12.32
CA ARG A 51 -18.18 -11.16 12.45
C ARG A 51 -18.18 -12.17 13.59
N ALA A 52 -17.13 -12.98 13.70
CA ALA A 52 -16.99 -13.97 14.77
C ALA A 52 -16.98 -13.35 16.18
N SER A 53 -16.38 -12.16 16.33
CA SER A 53 -16.34 -11.44 17.61
C SER A 53 -17.68 -10.78 17.94
N LEU A 54 -18.44 -10.38 16.91
CA LEU A 54 -19.80 -9.86 17.07
C LEU A 54 -20.80 -10.96 17.47
N SER A 55 -20.66 -12.16 16.92
CA SER A 55 -21.52 -13.30 17.24
C SER A 55 -21.34 -13.84 18.65
N ARG A 56 -20.21 -13.57 19.33
CA ARG A 56 -20.01 -13.96 20.74
C ARG A 56 -20.86 -13.14 21.73
N GLY A 57 -21.39 -11.98 21.30
CA GLY A 57 -22.31 -11.16 22.09
C GLY A 57 -23.79 -11.51 21.89
N ALA A 58 -24.12 -12.27 20.84
CA ALA A 58 -25.41 -12.91 20.73
C ALA A 58 -25.37 -14.15 21.63
N ASP A 59 -25.87 -13.96 22.84
CA ASP A 59 -26.18 -15.01 23.81
C ASP A 59 -26.65 -16.28 23.09
N GLY A 60 -26.23 -17.44 23.60
CA GLY A 60 -26.55 -18.78 23.11
C GLY A 60 -28.03 -19.12 23.26
N SER A 61 -28.91 -18.18 22.95
CA SER A 61 -30.32 -18.34 22.68
C SER A 61 -30.46 -19.36 21.56
N ARG A 62 -30.58 -20.62 21.98
CA ARG A 62 -31.15 -21.71 21.21
C ARG A 62 -32.47 -21.20 20.66
N HIS A 63 -32.46 -20.66 19.44
CA HIS A 63 -33.70 -20.26 18.79
C HIS A 63 -34.49 -21.53 18.53
N ILE A 64 -35.61 -21.67 19.23
CA ILE A 64 -36.53 -22.80 19.08
C ILE A 64 -37.55 -22.38 18.03
N CYS A 65 -37.62 -23.13 16.94
CA CYS A 65 -38.62 -22.95 15.91
C CYS A 65 -40.02 -23.28 16.46
N PRO A 66 -41.10 -22.78 15.84
CA PRO A 66 -42.47 -23.06 16.29
C PRO A 66 -42.85 -24.55 16.36
N ASP A 67 -42.10 -25.40 15.67
CA ASP A 67 -42.22 -26.87 15.67
C ASP A 67 -41.43 -27.57 16.79
N GLY A 68 -40.76 -26.81 17.66
CA GLY A 68 -39.92 -27.33 18.74
C GLY A 68 -38.51 -27.75 18.32
N SER A 69 -38.14 -27.58 17.05
CA SER A 69 -36.78 -27.85 16.58
C SER A 69 -35.82 -26.72 16.96
N TYR A 70 -34.52 -27.04 17.06
CA TYR A 70 -33.49 -26.04 17.29
C TYR A 70 -32.99 -25.50 15.95
N ALA A 71 -32.82 -24.18 15.86
CA ALA A 71 -32.15 -23.56 14.72
C ALA A 71 -30.74 -24.15 14.59
N THR A 72 -30.50 -24.87 13.49
CA THR A 72 -29.14 -25.23 13.08
C THR A 72 -28.45 -23.96 12.62
N HIS A 73 -27.68 -23.35 13.50
CA HIS A 73 -26.74 -22.32 13.09
C HIS A 73 -25.74 -22.96 12.13
N GLY A 74 -25.76 -22.56 10.85
CA GLY A 74 -24.65 -22.85 9.95
C GLY A 74 -23.35 -22.38 10.60
N ASP A 75 -22.28 -23.18 10.45
CA ASP A 75 -21.01 -23.06 11.18
C ASP A 75 -20.71 -21.63 11.62
N ALA A 76 -20.68 -21.42 12.94
CA ALA A 76 -20.38 -20.12 13.51
C ALA A 76 -19.06 -19.60 12.90
N PRO A 77 -18.99 -18.33 12.47
CA PRO A 77 -17.80 -17.80 11.82
C PRO A 77 -16.59 -18.00 12.74
N THR A 78 -15.55 -18.66 12.22
CA THR A 78 -14.32 -18.93 12.97
C THR A 78 -13.63 -17.62 13.30
N ALA A 79 -13.28 -17.43 14.57
CA ALA A 79 -12.62 -16.21 15.00
C ALA A 79 -11.22 -16.05 14.39
N ILE A 80 -10.94 -14.85 13.89
CA ILE A 80 -9.63 -14.50 13.33
C ILE A 80 -8.68 -14.16 14.48
N THR A 81 -7.55 -14.86 14.55
CA THR A 81 -6.52 -14.64 15.58
C THR A 81 -5.64 -13.44 15.25
N GLY A 82 -5.41 -13.17 13.97
CA GLY A 82 -4.63 -12.05 13.48
C GLY A 82 -4.73 -11.93 11.97
N VAL A 83 -4.40 -10.76 11.44
CA VAL A 83 -4.50 -10.44 10.01
C VAL A 83 -3.12 -10.19 9.44
N ILE A 84 -2.74 -10.96 8.41
CA ILE A 84 -1.55 -10.68 7.60
C ILE A 84 -2.02 -9.99 6.34
N GLY A 85 -1.73 -8.70 6.19
CA GLY A 85 -2.26 -8.00 5.02
C GLY A 85 -2.22 -6.49 5.05
N GLY A 86 -2.81 -5.95 3.98
CA GLY A 86 -2.70 -4.56 3.59
C GLY A 86 -1.41 -4.33 2.81
N SER A 87 -1.52 -4.25 1.48
CA SER A 87 -0.39 -3.89 0.63
C SER A 87 -0.25 -2.37 0.57
N TYR A 88 -1.29 -1.68 0.10
CA TYR A 88 -1.32 -0.22 0.09
C TYR A 88 -1.54 0.34 1.49
N SER A 89 -0.83 1.42 1.82
CA SER A 89 -0.93 2.08 3.12
C SER A 89 -2.37 2.52 3.45
N ASP A 90 -3.09 3.05 2.46
CA ASP A 90 -4.50 3.46 2.61
C ASP A 90 -5.38 2.29 3.07
N VAL A 91 -5.18 1.10 2.47
CA VAL A 91 -5.87 -0.14 2.85
C VAL A 91 -5.50 -0.55 4.27
N SER A 92 -4.20 -0.57 4.59
CA SER A 92 -3.73 -0.94 5.93
C SER A 92 -4.28 -0.02 7.01
N ILE A 93 -4.35 1.28 6.75
CA ILE A 93 -4.89 2.28 7.68
C ILE A 93 -6.37 2.03 7.95
N GLN A 94 -7.18 1.85 6.91
CA GLN A 94 -8.62 1.62 7.06
C GLN A 94 -8.91 0.29 7.77
N VAL A 95 -8.18 -0.77 7.42
CA VAL A 95 -8.32 -2.07 8.08
C VAL A 95 -7.84 -2.01 9.53
N ALA A 96 -6.72 -1.35 9.83
CA ALA A 96 -6.20 -1.22 11.19
C ALA A 96 -7.16 -0.44 12.11
N ASN A 97 -7.82 0.59 11.59
CA ASN A 97 -8.84 1.35 12.31
C ASN A 97 -10.04 0.49 12.72
N LEU A 98 -10.41 -0.52 11.92
CA LEU A 98 -11.44 -1.50 12.27
C LEU A 98 -10.90 -2.54 13.27
N LEU A 99 -9.77 -3.17 12.96
CA LEU A 99 -9.25 -4.31 13.71
C LEU A 99 -8.88 -3.96 15.15
N ARG A 100 -8.41 -2.74 15.41
CA ARG A 100 -8.10 -2.26 16.77
C ARG A 100 -9.31 -2.28 17.71
N LEU A 101 -10.52 -2.07 17.18
CA LEU A 101 -11.76 -2.08 17.97
C LEU A 101 -12.08 -3.47 18.53
N PHE A 102 -11.58 -4.51 17.87
CA PHE A 102 -11.76 -5.91 18.24
C PHE A 102 -10.45 -6.54 18.74
N GLN A 103 -9.41 -5.74 18.97
CA GLN A 103 -8.11 -6.18 19.47
C GLN A 103 -7.46 -7.26 18.59
N ILE A 104 -7.68 -7.20 17.28
CA ILE A 104 -7.10 -8.16 16.33
C ILE A 104 -5.76 -7.61 15.83
N PRO A 105 -4.62 -8.29 16.10
CA PRO A 105 -3.32 -7.85 15.62
C PRO A 105 -3.24 -7.92 14.09
N GLN A 106 -2.62 -6.92 13.47
CA GLN A 106 -2.38 -6.84 12.03
C GLN A 106 -0.90 -6.71 11.73
N ILE A 107 -0.38 -7.52 10.81
CA ILE A 107 0.99 -7.39 10.29
C ILE A 107 0.94 -7.14 8.78
N SER A 108 1.37 -5.95 8.35
CA SER A 108 1.51 -5.64 6.92
C SER A 108 2.88 -6.06 6.40
N TYR A 109 2.88 -6.57 5.17
CA TYR A 109 4.10 -6.95 4.44
C TYR A 109 4.57 -5.90 3.42
N ALA A 110 3.85 -4.78 3.23
CA ALA A 110 4.18 -3.80 2.19
C ALA A 110 3.71 -2.36 2.46
N SER A 111 2.94 -2.07 3.51
CA SER A 111 2.49 -0.70 3.78
C SER A 111 3.55 0.10 4.54
N THR A 112 4.10 1.09 3.86
CA THR A 112 5.28 1.86 4.30
C THR A 112 4.96 3.26 4.83
N SER A 113 3.71 3.74 4.75
CA SER A 113 3.38 5.10 5.22
C SER A 113 3.84 5.34 6.66
N ALA A 114 4.41 6.52 6.92
CA ALA A 114 4.88 6.90 8.26
C ALA A 114 3.74 6.98 9.28
N LYS A 115 2.50 7.26 8.85
CA LYS A 115 1.32 7.33 9.74
C LYS A 115 1.10 6.04 10.53
N LEU A 116 1.34 4.87 9.93
CA LEU A 116 1.17 3.55 10.56
C LEU A 116 2.15 3.28 11.72
N SER A 117 3.15 4.15 11.93
CA SER A 117 4.02 4.10 13.10
C SER A 117 3.42 4.75 14.36
N ASP A 118 2.34 5.51 14.25
CA ASP A 118 1.67 6.14 15.40
C ASP A 118 0.85 5.10 16.20
N LYS A 119 1.43 4.64 17.32
CA LYS A 119 0.80 3.66 18.22
C LYS A 119 -0.34 4.21 19.06
N SER A 120 -0.57 5.52 19.07
CA SER A 120 -1.78 6.07 19.69
C SER A 120 -3.03 5.81 18.82
N ARG A 121 -2.84 5.67 17.50
CA ARG A 121 -3.90 5.42 16.52
C ARG A 121 -3.93 3.97 16.01
N TYR A 122 -2.77 3.35 15.82
CA TYR A 122 -2.61 2.01 15.24
C TYR A 122 -1.88 1.07 16.22
N ASP A 123 -2.47 0.90 17.39
CA ASP A 123 -1.95 0.15 18.54
C ASP A 123 -1.80 -1.36 18.29
N TYR A 124 -2.65 -1.93 17.41
CA TYR A 124 -2.59 -3.35 17.01
C TYR A 124 -1.88 -3.61 15.68
N PHE A 125 -1.31 -2.57 15.06
CA PHE A 125 -0.63 -2.69 13.77
C PHE A 125 0.87 -2.93 13.95
N ALA A 126 1.45 -3.82 13.14
CA ALA A 126 2.87 -4.00 12.94
C ALA A 126 3.17 -4.20 11.45
N ARG A 127 4.44 -4.19 11.07
CA ARG A 127 4.86 -4.43 9.69
C ARG A 127 6.27 -4.99 9.62
N THR A 128 6.53 -5.78 8.59
CA THR A 128 7.87 -6.33 8.30
C THR A 128 8.71 -5.44 7.38
N VAL A 129 8.11 -4.34 6.86
CA VAL A 129 8.78 -3.35 6.01
C VAL A 129 9.01 -2.04 6.78
N PRO A 130 10.08 -1.28 6.49
CA PRO A 130 10.34 -0.01 7.17
C PRO A 130 9.38 1.11 6.71
N PRO A 131 9.26 2.20 7.50
CA PRO A 131 8.55 3.41 7.07
C PRO A 131 9.23 4.13 5.88
N ASP A 132 8.41 4.82 5.08
CA ASP A 132 8.82 5.64 3.92
C ASP A 132 9.84 6.73 4.26
N PHE A 133 9.94 7.16 5.52
CA PHE A 133 10.96 8.10 5.96
C PHE A 133 12.38 7.66 5.56
N PHE A 134 12.70 6.37 5.67
CA PHE A 134 14.01 5.86 5.29
C PHE A 134 14.22 5.87 3.78
N GLN A 135 13.17 5.58 3.02
CA GLN A 135 13.21 5.61 1.56
C GLN A 135 13.32 7.03 1.02
N ALA A 136 12.52 7.96 1.54
CA ALA A 136 12.60 9.39 1.23
C ALA A 136 14.01 9.95 1.47
N LYS A 137 14.64 9.57 2.58
CA LYS A 137 16.04 9.90 2.87
C LYS A 137 16.99 9.33 1.81
N ALA A 138 16.85 8.07 1.45
CA ALA A 138 17.68 7.45 0.41
C ALA A 138 17.51 8.14 -0.96
N MET A 139 16.28 8.46 -1.35
CA MET A 139 15.99 9.20 -2.58
C MET A 139 16.65 10.59 -2.59
N ALA A 140 16.57 11.34 -1.48
CA ALA A 140 17.24 12.63 -1.36
C ALA A 140 18.78 12.52 -1.41
N GLU A 141 19.37 11.45 -0.85
CA GLU A 141 20.81 11.18 -0.98
C GLU A 141 21.22 10.87 -2.43
N ILE A 142 20.40 10.14 -3.20
CA ILE A 142 20.66 9.89 -4.64
C ILE A 142 20.71 11.21 -5.40
N LEU A 143 19.71 12.09 -5.19
CA LEU A 143 19.71 13.41 -5.82
C LEU A 143 20.94 14.23 -5.45
N ARG A 144 21.32 14.19 -4.17
CA ARG A 144 22.50 14.89 -3.66
C ARG A 144 23.78 14.36 -4.30
N PHE A 145 23.92 13.05 -4.45
CA PHE A 145 25.08 12.40 -5.06
C PHE A 145 25.31 12.87 -6.50
N PHE A 146 24.24 12.97 -7.30
CA PHE A 146 24.30 13.46 -8.68
C PHE A 146 24.26 14.99 -8.81
N ASN A 147 24.25 15.73 -7.69
CA ASN A 147 24.08 17.19 -7.66
C ASN A 147 22.80 17.69 -8.36
N TRP A 148 21.72 16.93 -8.31
CA TRP A 148 20.41 17.34 -8.81
C TRP A 148 19.71 18.22 -7.77
N THR A 149 20.00 19.53 -7.80
CA THR A 149 19.50 20.50 -6.82
C THR A 149 18.18 21.17 -7.21
N TYR A 150 17.63 20.88 -8.39
CA TYR A 150 16.36 21.45 -8.87
C TYR A 150 15.55 20.35 -9.57
N VAL A 151 14.52 19.85 -8.89
CA VAL A 151 13.74 18.67 -9.31
C VAL A 151 12.25 18.96 -9.24
N SER A 152 11.44 18.20 -9.96
CA SER A 152 9.98 18.21 -9.81
C SER A 152 9.52 16.99 -9.03
N THR A 153 8.40 17.09 -8.32
CA THR A 153 7.85 15.97 -7.54
C THR A 153 6.45 15.62 -8.04
N VAL A 154 6.12 14.32 -8.02
CA VAL A 154 4.76 13.82 -8.25
C VAL A 154 4.43 12.80 -7.16
N ALA A 155 3.30 12.99 -6.49
CA ALA A 155 2.84 12.12 -5.42
C ALA A 155 1.45 11.55 -5.71
N SER A 156 1.19 10.30 -5.33
CA SER A 156 -0.16 9.75 -5.35
C SER A 156 -1.02 10.35 -4.24
N GLU A 157 -2.27 10.69 -4.55
CA GLU A 157 -3.29 10.97 -3.54
C GLU A 157 -3.50 9.72 -2.68
N GLY A 158 -3.42 9.92 -1.37
CA GLY A 158 -3.47 8.88 -0.35
C GLY A 158 -2.34 9.02 0.67
N ASP A 159 -2.44 8.24 1.75
CA ASP A 159 -1.50 8.28 2.86
C ASP A 159 -0.08 7.87 2.44
N TYR A 160 0.06 6.99 1.43
CA TYR A 160 1.36 6.60 0.91
C TYR A 160 2.08 7.78 0.21
N GLY A 161 1.49 8.33 -0.85
CA GLY A 161 2.18 9.33 -1.67
C GLY A 161 2.37 10.65 -0.94
N GLU A 162 1.38 11.12 -0.19
CA GLU A 162 1.46 12.40 0.52
C GLU A 162 2.49 12.36 1.65
N THR A 163 2.45 11.35 2.53
CA THR A 163 3.40 11.29 3.65
C THR A 163 4.82 10.96 3.19
N GLY A 164 4.95 10.17 2.10
CA GLY A 164 6.24 9.87 1.49
C GLY A 164 6.88 11.10 0.86
N ILE A 165 6.11 11.88 0.09
CA ILE A 165 6.65 13.10 -0.53
C ILE A 165 6.94 14.20 0.50
N GLU A 166 6.13 14.34 1.55
CA GLU A 166 6.40 15.27 2.65
C GLU A 166 7.73 14.93 3.35
N ALA A 167 7.99 13.64 3.59
CA ALA A 167 9.27 13.19 4.14
C ALA A 167 10.43 13.49 3.18
N PHE A 168 10.23 13.29 1.87
CA PHE A 168 11.23 13.61 0.86
C PHE A 168 11.52 15.12 0.82
N GLU A 169 10.51 15.98 0.86
CA GLU A 169 10.68 17.44 0.83
C GLU A 169 11.44 17.96 2.06
N LEU A 170 11.30 17.31 3.22
CA LEU A 170 12.10 17.61 4.41
C LEU A 170 13.58 17.23 4.21
N GLU A 171 13.83 16.01 3.73
CA GLU A 171 15.19 15.51 3.47
C GLU A 171 15.88 16.26 2.31
N ALA A 172 15.11 16.69 1.30
CA ALA A 172 15.58 17.51 0.18
C ALA A 172 16.02 18.90 0.67
N ARG A 173 15.21 19.57 1.51
CA ARG A 173 15.57 20.87 2.12
C ARG A 173 16.85 20.78 2.94
N ALA A 174 17.01 19.71 3.73
CA ALA A 174 18.23 19.48 4.51
C ALA A 174 19.50 19.32 3.64
N ARG A 175 19.34 19.00 2.34
CA ARG A 175 20.43 18.78 1.37
C ARG A 175 20.55 19.87 0.30
N ASN A 176 19.84 20.99 0.49
CA ASN A 176 19.78 22.11 -0.45
C ASN A 176 19.27 21.72 -1.84
N ILE A 177 18.24 20.87 -1.89
CA ILE A 177 17.53 20.51 -3.12
C ILE A 177 16.19 21.24 -3.13
N CYS A 178 15.93 21.97 -4.21
CA CYS A 178 14.70 22.73 -4.42
C CYS A 178 13.70 21.95 -5.28
N VAL A 179 12.42 22.04 -4.91
CA VAL A 179 11.30 21.50 -5.68
C VAL A 179 10.73 22.58 -6.60
N ALA A 180 10.76 22.33 -7.91
CA ALA A 180 10.37 23.26 -8.96
C ALA A 180 8.85 23.36 -9.15
N THR A 181 8.19 22.20 -9.10
CA THR A 181 6.73 22.04 -9.04
C THR A 181 6.43 20.75 -8.30
N SER A 182 5.30 20.72 -7.60
CA SER A 182 4.83 19.56 -6.84
C SER A 182 3.42 19.22 -7.31
N GLU A 183 3.29 18.09 -8.00
CA GLU A 183 2.04 17.63 -8.60
C GLU A 183 1.47 16.43 -7.84
N LYS A 184 0.14 16.25 -7.93
CA LYS A 184 -0.54 15.10 -7.34
C LYS A 184 -1.32 14.32 -8.39
N VAL A 185 -1.36 13.00 -8.24
CA VAL A 185 -2.12 12.09 -9.10
C VAL A 185 -3.06 11.21 -8.29
N GLY A 186 -4.33 11.13 -8.71
CA GLY A 186 -5.37 10.39 -8.02
C GLY A 186 -5.91 9.22 -8.84
N ARG A 187 -6.50 8.21 -8.18
CA ARG A 187 -7.05 7.03 -8.87
C ARG A 187 -8.18 7.34 -9.84
N ALA A 188 -8.94 8.40 -9.57
CA ALA A 188 -10.06 8.82 -10.40
C ALA A 188 -9.62 9.69 -11.59
N MET A 189 -8.33 10.02 -11.69
CA MET A 189 -7.82 10.83 -12.79
C MET A 189 -7.94 10.07 -14.11
N ASN A 190 -8.43 10.77 -15.13
CA ASN A 190 -8.46 10.25 -16.49
C ASN A 190 -7.13 10.50 -17.20
N ARG A 191 -6.98 9.93 -18.40
CA ARG A 191 -5.77 10.06 -19.21
C ARG A 191 -5.36 11.51 -19.50
N ALA A 192 -6.33 12.39 -19.72
CA ALA A 192 -6.07 13.81 -20.01
C ALA A 192 -5.52 14.55 -18.79
N ALA A 193 -5.96 14.17 -17.57
CA ALA A 193 -5.44 14.73 -16.33
C ALA A 193 -3.96 14.32 -16.10
N PHE A 194 -3.59 13.05 -16.34
CA PHE A 194 -2.18 12.63 -16.30
C PHE A 194 -1.32 13.38 -17.32
N GLU A 195 -1.82 13.62 -18.53
CA GLU A 195 -1.13 14.48 -19.49
C GLU A 195 -1.02 15.94 -19.01
N GLY A 196 -2.01 16.43 -18.26
CA GLY A 196 -1.94 17.72 -17.57
C GLY A 196 -0.77 17.80 -16.61
N VAL A 197 -0.56 16.77 -15.79
CA VAL A 197 0.59 16.65 -14.88
C VAL A 197 1.92 16.69 -15.65
N VAL A 198 2.04 15.91 -16.73
CA VAL A 198 3.25 15.94 -17.58
C VAL A 198 3.49 17.34 -18.16
N ARG A 199 2.44 18.04 -18.62
CA ARG A 199 2.57 19.43 -19.10
C ARG A 199 3.02 20.37 -17.98
N ALA A 200 2.54 20.21 -16.75
CA ALA A 200 2.98 21.00 -15.61
C ALA A 200 4.48 20.77 -15.30
N LEU A 201 4.97 19.52 -15.38
CA LEU A 201 6.39 19.21 -15.27
C LEU A 201 7.21 19.90 -16.39
N LEU A 202 6.72 19.86 -17.63
CA LEU A 202 7.37 20.50 -18.78
C LEU A 202 7.44 22.03 -18.68
N GLN A 203 6.57 22.67 -17.89
CA GLN A 203 6.67 24.12 -17.63
C GLN A 203 7.93 24.50 -16.81
N LYS A 204 8.63 23.51 -16.23
CA LYS A 204 9.88 23.69 -15.48
C LYS A 204 11.04 22.98 -16.21
N PRO A 205 11.47 23.46 -17.40
CA PRO A 205 12.43 22.73 -18.25
C PRO A 205 13.83 22.56 -17.62
N SER A 206 14.19 23.39 -16.64
CA SER A 206 15.43 23.24 -15.88
C SER A 206 15.41 22.05 -14.92
N ALA A 207 14.22 21.57 -14.52
CA ALA A 207 14.02 20.43 -13.65
C ALA A 207 13.81 19.16 -14.49
N ARG A 208 14.91 18.58 -15.00
CA ARG A 208 14.86 17.34 -15.81
C ARG A 208 14.58 16.08 -14.99
N VAL A 209 14.82 16.15 -13.68
CA VAL A 209 14.60 15.04 -12.75
C VAL A 209 13.21 15.14 -12.15
N ALA A 210 12.44 14.06 -12.23
CA ALA A 210 11.11 13.95 -11.66
C ALA A 210 11.09 12.85 -10.59
N VAL A 211 10.85 13.26 -9.35
CA VAL A 211 10.80 12.38 -8.18
C VAL A 211 9.38 11.87 -8.01
N LEU A 212 9.21 10.55 -7.97
CA LEU A 212 7.89 9.91 -7.93
C LEU A 212 7.65 9.17 -6.61
N PHE A 213 6.72 9.69 -5.82
CA PHE A 213 6.16 8.98 -4.65
C PHE A 213 4.75 8.49 -4.96
N THR A 214 4.65 7.51 -5.88
CA THR A 214 3.38 7.11 -6.50
C THR A 214 3.11 5.61 -6.37
N ARG A 215 1.83 5.23 -6.37
CA ARG A 215 1.39 3.83 -6.48
C ARG A 215 1.73 3.26 -7.86
N SER A 216 1.71 1.94 -8.01
CA SER A 216 2.07 1.30 -9.29
C SER A 216 1.15 1.69 -10.44
N GLU A 217 -0.15 1.83 -10.16
CA GLU A 217 -1.14 2.19 -11.18
C GLU A 217 -0.92 3.63 -11.65
N ASP A 218 -0.66 4.53 -10.71
CA ASP A 218 -0.44 5.95 -10.99
C ASP A 218 0.90 6.18 -11.72
N ALA A 219 1.96 5.47 -11.32
CA ALA A 219 3.26 5.48 -12.02
C ALA A 219 3.11 5.02 -13.47
N ARG A 220 2.36 3.95 -13.72
CA ARG A 220 2.12 3.42 -15.06
C ARG A 220 1.36 4.41 -15.94
N GLU A 221 0.29 5.00 -15.44
CA GLU A 221 -0.49 5.97 -16.22
C GLU A 221 0.30 7.26 -16.49
N LEU A 222 1.14 7.69 -15.54
CA LEU A 222 2.03 8.84 -15.73
C LEU A 222 3.10 8.58 -16.79
N LEU A 223 3.74 7.40 -16.79
CA LEU A 223 4.70 7.00 -17.83
C LEU A 223 4.04 6.92 -19.20
N ALA A 224 2.84 6.33 -19.27
CA ALA A 224 2.08 6.28 -20.51
C ALA A 224 1.72 7.68 -21.03
N ALA A 225 1.40 8.63 -20.14
CA ALA A 225 1.19 10.03 -20.51
C ALA A 225 2.47 10.70 -21.01
N SER A 226 3.61 10.44 -20.37
CA SER A 226 4.92 10.93 -20.79
C SER A 226 5.28 10.42 -22.19
N GLN A 227 5.06 9.13 -22.45
CA GLN A 227 5.28 8.49 -23.75
C GLN A 227 4.40 9.12 -24.84
N ARG A 228 3.10 9.35 -24.58
CA ARG A 228 2.18 9.98 -25.55
C ARG A 228 2.59 11.41 -25.91
N LEU A 229 3.11 12.15 -24.94
CA LEU A 229 3.56 13.52 -25.14
C LEU A 229 5.02 13.61 -25.61
N ASN A 230 5.69 12.47 -25.81
CA ASN A 230 7.11 12.38 -26.14
C ASN A 230 7.98 13.22 -25.17
N ALA A 231 7.63 13.19 -23.89
CA ALA A 231 8.33 13.88 -22.82
C ALA A 231 9.35 12.95 -22.17
N SER A 232 10.57 13.44 -21.97
CA SER A 232 11.67 12.70 -21.37
C SER A 232 12.09 13.33 -20.06
N PHE A 233 12.08 12.53 -19.00
CA PHE A 233 12.53 12.92 -17.66
C PHE A 233 13.50 11.85 -17.13
N THR A 234 14.37 12.24 -16.22
CA THR A 234 15.10 11.28 -15.38
C THR A 234 14.24 10.99 -14.16
N TRP A 235 13.64 9.81 -14.11
CA TRP A 235 12.76 9.43 -13.01
C TRP A 235 13.56 8.95 -11.80
N VAL A 236 13.18 9.39 -10.61
CA VAL A 236 13.63 8.82 -9.33
C VAL A 236 12.40 8.38 -8.56
N ALA A 237 12.09 7.09 -8.56
CA ALA A 237 10.82 6.58 -8.05
C ALA A 237 10.94 5.79 -6.75
N SER A 238 9.84 5.76 -6.01
CA SER A 238 9.65 4.95 -4.81
C SER A 238 9.31 3.48 -5.13
N ASP A 239 9.12 2.65 -4.11
CA ASP A 239 8.88 1.19 -4.23
C ASP A 239 7.51 0.90 -4.85
N GLY A 240 6.61 1.89 -4.78
CA GLY A 240 5.37 1.92 -5.52
C GLY A 240 5.54 1.71 -7.03
N TRP A 241 6.63 2.17 -7.64
CA TRP A 241 7.12 1.67 -8.93
C TRP A 241 8.04 0.47 -8.71
N GLY A 242 9.16 0.68 -8.02
CA GLY A 242 10.20 -0.33 -7.78
C GLY A 242 10.72 -0.99 -9.05
N ALA A 243 11.03 -2.29 -8.98
CA ALA A 243 11.58 -3.07 -10.10
C ALA A 243 10.51 -3.78 -10.95
N LEU A 244 9.33 -3.17 -11.13
CA LEU A 244 8.20 -3.83 -11.78
C LEU A 244 8.13 -3.55 -13.28
N GLU A 245 8.35 -4.59 -14.08
CA GLU A 245 8.17 -4.53 -15.54
C GLU A 245 6.75 -4.13 -15.96
N SER A 246 5.75 -4.50 -15.17
CA SER A 246 4.35 -4.14 -15.44
C SER A 246 4.06 -2.64 -15.40
N VAL A 247 4.91 -1.86 -14.72
CA VAL A 247 4.77 -0.39 -14.65
C VAL A 247 5.29 0.26 -15.93
N VAL A 248 6.33 -0.29 -16.55
CA VAL A 248 6.99 0.26 -17.74
C VAL A 248 6.45 -0.29 -19.06
N ALA A 249 5.63 -1.34 -19.02
CA ALA A 249 5.10 -2.02 -20.19
C ALA A 249 4.39 -1.07 -21.19
N GLY A 250 4.92 -0.97 -22.40
CA GLY A 250 4.43 -0.10 -23.48
C GLY A 250 4.85 1.37 -23.35
N SER A 251 5.73 1.69 -22.40
CA SER A 251 6.31 3.03 -22.18
C SER A 251 7.80 2.92 -21.83
N GLU A 252 8.49 1.93 -22.40
CA GLU A 252 9.88 1.58 -22.08
C GLU A 252 10.83 2.75 -22.40
N GLY A 253 10.63 3.42 -23.54
CA GLY A 253 11.43 4.58 -23.93
C GLY A 253 11.23 5.78 -22.99
N ALA A 254 10.01 6.01 -22.49
CA ALA A 254 9.75 7.05 -21.50
C ALA A 254 10.34 6.72 -20.12
N ALA A 255 10.48 5.43 -19.78
CA ALA A 255 11.02 4.96 -18.51
C ALA A 255 12.54 4.75 -18.52
N GLU A 256 13.17 4.81 -19.69
CA GLU A 256 14.60 4.54 -19.86
C GLU A 256 15.46 5.47 -18.97
N GLY A 257 16.42 4.89 -18.25
CA GLY A 257 17.31 5.63 -17.36
C GLY A 257 16.71 6.00 -16.00
N ALA A 258 15.51 5.50 -15.66
CA ALA A 258 14.93 5.65 -14.33
C ALA A 258 15.78 5.00 -13.23
N ILE A 259 15.80 5.61 -12.04
CA ILE A 259 16.34 5.06 -10.80
C ILE A 259 15.14 4.72 -9.89
N THR A 260 15.01 3.48 -9.46
CA THR A 260 13.90 2.99 -8.63
C THR A 260 14.36 2.13 -7.45
#